data_AF-V2Y1L7-F1
#
_entry.id   AF-V2Y1L7-F1
#
_cell.length_a   1.000
_cell.length_b   1.000
_cell.length_c   1.000
_cell.angle_alpha   90.00
_cell.angle_beta   90.00
_cell.angle_gamma   90.00
#
_symmetry.space_group_name_H-M   'P 1'
#
loop_
_entity.id
_entity.type
_entity.pdbx_description
1 polymer ?
#
loop_
_entity_poly.entity_id
_entity_poly.type
_entity_poly.pdbx_seq_one_letter_code
_entity_poly.pdbx_strand_id
1 'polypeptide(L)'
;MSSDILHQLIKGRFKDHFIKWLTQYLHKTFGKSGAHEILKDIDRWLAAIPSFPGLQSFPDGRDFSQWMGDDFKALMKIIICAVNGHVPLKIVSCLSAFIELCYIARKNMITSVDLQQYDSLLIEYHEKRLVFLKKEVQIVVKKLSPSCQHALGHFVESIHNFGAPNSTCSSITENKHIESVKEL
;
A
#
# COMPACT_ATOMS: atom_id res chain seq x y z
N MET A 1 5.17 6.94 20.77
CA MET A 1 3.99 7.07 19.89
C MET A 1 3.80 5.73 19.19
N SER A 2 2.74 4.98 19.52
CA SER A 2 2.54 3.64 18.96
C SER A 2 2.24 3.73 17.46
N SER A 3 3.01 3.03 16.62
CA SER A 3 2.88 3.06 15.17
C SER A 3 1.64 2.26 14.75
N ASP A 4 0.52 2.95 14.53
CA ASP A 4 -0.69 2.33 13.98
C ASP A 4 -0.46 1.96 12.50
N ILE A 5 -0.11 0.70 12.28
CA ILE A 5 0.13 0.12 10.96
C ILE A 5 -1.11 0.24 10.06
N LEU A 6 -2.31 0.11 10.60
CA LEU A 6 -3.52 0.12 9.78
C LEU A 6 -3.83 1.53 9.28
N HIS A 7 -3.86 2.52 10.19
CA HIS A 7 -4.19 3.89 9.82
C HIS A 7 -3.04 4.61 9.11
N GLN A 8 -1.79 4.42 9.52
CA GLN A 8 -0.66 5.17 8.96
C GLN A 8 -0.08 4.51 7.71
N LEU A 9 0.02 3.18 7.69
CA LEU A 9 0.67 2.43 6.59
C LEU A 9 -0.32 2.05 5.49
N ILE A 10 -1.47 1.48 5.86
CA ILE A 10 -2.40 0.93 4.87
C ILE A 10 -3.34 2.04 4.37
N LYS A 11 -4.08 2.68 5.27
CA LYS A 11 -5.06 3.73 4.90
C LYS A 11 -4.38 5.00 4.38
N GLY A 12 -3.33 5.48 5.06
CA GLY A 12 -2.64 6.72 4.70
C GLY A 12 -1.59 6.65 3.58
N ARG A 13 -0.90 5.51 3.36
CA ARG A 13 0.16 5.42 2.34
C ARG A 13 -0.28 4.70 1.06
N PHE A 14 -0.95 3.56 1.16
CA PHE A 14 -1.28 2.79 -0.04
C PHE A 14 -2.34 3.51 -0.90
N LYS A 15 -3.47 3.90 -0.30
CA LYS A 15 -4.53 4.62 -1.01
C LYS A 15 -4.12 6.03 -1.42
N ASP A 16 -3.76 6.86 -0.44
CA ASP A 16 -3.63 8.30 -0.64
C ASP A 16 -2.33 8.72 -1.34
N HIS A 17 -1.31 7.87 -1.31
CA HIS A 17 -0.05 8.11 -2.02
C HIS A 17 0.09 7.22 -3.25
N PHE A 18 0.10 5.89 -3.12
CA PHE A 18 0.45 5.04 -4.26
C PHE A 18 -0.62 5.05 -5.38
N ILE A 19 -1.88 4.75 -5.07
CA ILE A 19 -2.96 4.74 -6.09
C ILE A 19 -3.09 6.12 -6.75
N LYS A 20 -2.95 7.19 -5.95
CA LYS A 20 -2.96 8.57 -6.44
C LYS A 20 -1.78 8.86 -7.37
N TRP A 21 -0.56 8.46 -7.01
CA TRP A 21 0.63 8.66 -7.85
C TRP A 21 0.57 7.85 -9.13
N LEU A 22 0.11 6.60 -9.06
CA LEU A 22 -0.10 5.76 -10.23
C LEU A 22 -1.09 6.40 -11.19
N THR A 23 -2.25 6.84 -10.68
CA THR A 23 -3.28 7.50 -11.47
C THR A 23 -2.75 8.78 -12.12
N GLN A 24 -2.02 9.63 -11.37
CA GLN A 24 -1.43 10.84 -11.91
C GLN A 24 -0.33 10.56 -12.94
N TYR A 25 0.46 9.51 -12.73
CA TYR A 25 1.49 9.06 -13.67
C TYR A 25 0.86 8.64 -15.01
N LEU A 26 -0.19 7.82 -14.95
CA LEU A 26 -0.92 7.36 -16.14
C LEU A 26 -1.54 8.54 -16.89
N HIS A 27 -2.21 9.45 -16.17
CA HIS A 27 -2.82 10.64 -16.78
C HIS A 27 -1.82 11.54 -17.50
N LYS A 28 -0.60 11.66 -16.98
CA LYS A 28 0.44 12.48 -17.62
C LYS A 28 1.13 11.78 -18.77
N THR A 29 1.33 10.48 -18.67
CA THR A 29 2.05 9.70 -19.68
C THR A 29 1.17 9.39 -20.89
N PHE A 30 -0.10 9.06 -20.66
CA PHE A 30 -1.02 8.56 -21.69
C PHE A 30 -2.23 9.48 -21.93
N GLY A 31 -2.30 10.63 -21.26
CA GLY A 31 -3.46 11.52 -21.29
C GLY A 31 -4.66 10.96 -20.50
N LYS A 32 -5.78 11.69 -20.50
CA LYS A 32 -6.99 11.28 -19.76
C LYS A 32 -7.62 10.00 -20.30
N SER A 33 -7.77 9.89 -21.62
CA SER A 33 -8.38 8.73 -22.25
C SER A 33 -7.51 7.48 -22.14
N GLY A 34 -6.21 7.58 -22.45
CA GLY A 34 -5.29 6.45 -22.35
C GLY A 34 -5.12 5.96 -20.90
N ALA A 35 -5.09 6.87 -19.93
CA ALA A 35 -5.11 6.48 -18.52
C ALA A 35 -6.38 5.72 -18.14
N HIS A 36 -7.54 6.16 -18.62
CA HIS A 36 -8.82 5.49 -18.35
C HIS A 36 -8.86 4.07 -18.92
N GLU A 37 -8.34 3.87 -20.14
CA GLU A 37 -8.24 2.53 -20.74
C GLU A 37 -7.34 1.60 -19.94
N ILE A 38 -6.13 2.05 -19.58
CA ILE A 38 -5.20 1.25 -18.77
C ILE A 38 -5.82 0.89 -17.41
N LEU A 39 -6.48 1.86 -16.77
CA LEU A 39 -7.11 1.62 -15.49
C LEU A 39 -8.28 0.63 -15.60
N LYS A 40 -9.05 0.70 -16.70
CA LYS A 40 -10.12 -0.26 -16.99
C LYS A 40 -9.57 -1.66 -17.23
N ASP A 41 -8.42 -1.78 -17.88
CA ASP A 41 -7.75 -3.08 -18.05
C ASP A 41 -7.23 -3.64 -16.73
N ILE A 42 -6.70 -2.79 -15.85
CA ILE A 42 -6.37 -3.18 -14.47
C ILE A 42 -7.63 -3.69 -13.76
N ASP A 43 -8.75 -2.98 -13.85
CA ASP A 43 -10.02 -3.39 -13.24
C ASP A 43 -10.51 -4.74 -13.76
N ARG A 44 -10.39 -4.98 -15.08
CA ARG A 44 -10.70 -6.29 -15.69
C ARG A 44 -9.79 -7.40 -15.17
N TRP A 45 -8.50 -7.13 -15.00
CA TRP A 45 -7.56 -8.08 -14.40
C TRP A 45 -7.96 -8.41 -12.96
N LEU A 46 -8.30 -7.41 -12.16
CA LEU A 46 -8.73 -7.61 -10.77
C LEU A 46 -10.04 -8.41 -10.67
N ALA A 47 -10.99 -8.18 -11.60
CA ALA A 47 -12.25 -8.91 -11.67
C ALA A 47 -12.11 -10.35 -12.17
N ALA A 48 -11.11 -10.63 -13.01
CA ALA A 48 -10.86 -11.95 -13.57
C ALA A 48 -10.10 -12.91 -12.61
N ILE A 49 -9.67 -12.42 -11.44
CA ILE A 49 -8.93 -13.24 -10.48
C ILE A 49 -9.86 -14.33 -9.93
N PRO A 50 -9.45 -15.61 -9.99
CA PRO A 50 -10.26 -16.70 -9.48
C PRO A 50 -10.41 -16.59 -7.96
N SER A 51 -11.60 -16.87 -7.47
CA SER A 51 -11.88 -16.94 -6.03
C SER A 51 -11.00 -18.01 -5.39
N PHE A 52 -10.17 -17.61 -4.42
CA PHE A 52 -9.31 -18.52 -3.67
C PHE A 52 -9.44 -18.25 -2.16
N PRO A 53 -9.41 -19.27 -1.28
CA PRO A 53 -9.45 -19.05 0.16
C PRO A 53 -8.36 -18.07 0.62
N GLY A 54 -8.76 -16.93 1.21
CA GLY A 54 -7.84 -15.87 1.64
C GLY A 54 -7.46 -14.84 0.57
N LEU A 55 -8.01 -14.95 -0.64
CA LEU A 55 -7.94 -13.96 -1.72
C LEU A 55 -9.36 -13.46 -2.03
N GLN A 56 -9.62 -12.18 -1.78
CA GLN A 56 -10.91 -11.57 -2.11
C GLN A 56 -10.92 -11.21 -3.59
N SER A 57 -11.94 -11.68 -4.32
CA SER A 57 -12.20 -11.28 -5.71
C SER A 57 -12.76 -9.86 -5.73
N PHE A 58 -12.41 -9.08 -6.77
CA PHE A 58 -12.91 -7.72 -6.97
C PHE A 58 -13.80 -7.66 -8.22
N PRO A 59 -15.04 -8.19 -8.17
CA PRO A 59 -15.91 -8.28 -9.36
C PRO A 59 -16.25 -6.91 -9.97
N ASP A 60 -16.28 -5.86 -9.16
CA ASP A 60 -16.53 -4.47 -9.58
C ASP A 60 -15.23 -3.66 -9.82
N GLY A 61 -14.06 -4.32 -9.84
CA GLY A 61 -12.76 -3.66 -10.03
C GLY A 61 -12.37 -2.76 -8.85
N ARG A 62 -11.96 -1.51 -9.11
CA ARG A 62 -11.55 -0.55 -8.06
C ARG A 62 -12.63 0.45 -7.63
N ASP A 63 -13.82 0.42 -8.20
CA ASP A 63 -14.87 1.42 -7.98
C ASP A 63 -15.71 1.17 -6.70
N PHE A 64 -15.03 0.92 -5.58
CA PHE A 64 -15.68 0.86 -4.27
C PHE A 64 -15.86 2.26 -3.68
N SER A 65 -17.11 2.61 -3.36
CA SER A 65 -17.48 3.87 -2.71
C SER A 65 -16.84 4.03 -1.32
N GLN A 66 -16.53 2.91 -0.65
CA GLN A 66 -15.83 2.88 0.61
C GLN A 66 -14.87 1.68 0.66
N TRP A 67 -13.57 1.97 0.69
CA TRP A 67 -12.53 0.95 0.88
C TRP A 67 -12.30 0.69 2.37
N MET A 68 -12.46 -0.55 2.81
CA MET A 68 -12.17 -0.99 4.17
C MET A 68 -10.71 -1.49 4.30
N GLY A 69 -10.25 -1.64 5.54
CA GLY A 69 -8.90 -2.13 5.83
C GLY A 69 -8.58 -3.49 5.20
N ASP A 70 -9.57 -4.37 5.07
CA ASP A 70 -9.40 -5.68 4.45
C ASP A 70 -9.37 -5.63 2.92
N ASP A 71 -10.15 -4.75 2.30
CA ASP A 71 -10.11 -4.54 0.84
C ASP A 71 -8.72 -4.06 0.39
N PHE A 72 -8.09 -3.16 1.16
CA PHE A 72 -6.72 -2.74 0.88
C PHE A 72 -5.72 -3.89 1.00
N LYS A 73 -5.88 -4.76 1.99
CA LYS A 73 -4.98 -5.92 2.17
C LYS A 73 -5.14 -6.91 1.02
N ALA A 74 -6.36 -7.18 0.59
CA ALA A 74 -6.62 -8.05 -0.55
C ALA A 74 -6.04 -7.44 -1.83
N LEU A 75 -6.22 -6.13 -2.06
CA LEU A 75 -5.67 -5.44 -3.21
C LEU A 75 -4.13 -5.48 -3.22
N MET A 76 -3.48 -5.27 -2.09
CA MET A 76 -2.01 -5.35 -1.97
C MET A 76 -1.44 -6.71 -2.41
N LYS A 77 -2.19 -7.80 -2.27
CA LYS A 77 -1.72 -9.14 -2.70
C LYS A 77 -1.66 -9.31 -4.22
N ILE A 78 -2.46 -8.54 -4.97
CA ILE A 78 -2.73 -8.78 -6.39
C ILE A 78 -2.32 -7.61 -7.28
N ILE A 79 -2.18 -6.41 -6.72
CA ILE A 79 -1.95 -5.17 -7.46
C ILE A 79 -0.68 -5.20 -8.30
N ILE A 80 0.39 -5.86 -7.84
CA ILE A 80 1.67 -5.96 -8.57
C ILE A 80 1.45 -6.64 -9.93
N CYS A 81 0.71 -7.74 -9.96
CA CYS A 81 0.41 -8.46 -11.19
C CYS A 81 -0.45 -7.60 -12.12
N ALA A 82 -1.44 -6.90 -11.57
CA ALA A 82 -2.36 -6.08 -12.34
C ALA A 82 -1.68 -4.85 -12.99
N VAL A 83 -0.69 -4.24 -12.34
CA VAL A 83 0.03 -3.08 -12.91
C VAL A 83 1.20 -3.47 -13.81
N ASN A 84 1.66 -4.71 -13.75
CA ASN A 84 2.79 -5.17 -14.53
C ASN A 84 2.46 -5.09 -16.04
N GLY A 85 3.40 -4.59 -16.84
CA GLY A 85 3.19 -4.35 -18.28
C GLY A 85 2.49 -3.01 -18.62
N HIS A 86 1.83 -2.36 -17.66
CA HIS A 86 1.21 -1.04 -17.88
C HIS A 86 2.07 0.13 -17.41
N VAL A 87 3.02 -0.11 -16.50
CA VAL A 87 3.94 0.90 -15.97
C VAL A 87 5.39 0.45 -16.03
N PRO A 88 6.37 1.37 -16.03
CA PRO A 88 7.77 1.01 -15.99
C PRO A 88 8.09 0.09 -14.81
N LEU A 89 9.01 -0.85 -15.03
CA LEU A 89 9.46 -1.79 -14.00
C LEU A 89 9.92 -1.10 -12.71
N LYS A 90 10.47 0.12 -12.81
CA LYS A 90 10.86 0.90 -11.62
C LYS A 90 9.68 1.25 -10.71
N ILE A 91 8.48 1.50 -11.26
CA ILE A 91 7.25 1.72 -10.48
C ILE A 91 6.80 0.40 -9.84
N VAL A 92 6.82 -0.69 -10.59
CA VAL A 92 6.48 -2.04 -10.09
C VAL A 92 7.40 -2.43 -8.92
N SER A 93 8.71 -2.25 -9.07
CA SER A 93 9.67 -2.50 -8.00
C SER A 93 9.48 -1.59 -6.79
N CYS A 94 9.12 -0.32 -6.99
CA CYS A 94 8.78 0.58 -5.88
C CYS A 94 7.58 0.08 -5.08
N LEU A 95 6.58 -0.48 -5.77
CA LEU A 95 5.39 -1.06 -5.17
C LEU A 95 5.72 -2.36 -4.41
N SER A 96 6.55 -3.23 -5.00
CA SER A 96 7.03 -4.47 -4.34
C SER A 96 7.71 -4.15 -3.02
N ALA A 97 8.71 -3.27 -3.04
CA ALA A 97 9.43 -2.88 -1.83
C ALA A 97 8.49 -2.32 -0.75
N PHE A 98 7.49 -1.52 -1.12
CA PHE A 98 6.51 -1.00 -0.18
C PHE A 98 5.61 -2.11 0.42
N ILE A 99 5.13 -3.04 -0.40
CA ILE A 99 4.28 -4.15 0.07
C ILE A 99 5.09 -5.10 0.98
N GLU A 100 6.34 -5.37 0.64
CA GLU A 100 7.24 -6.18 1.47
C GLU A 100 7.53 -5.53 2.83
N LEU A 101 7.76 -4.21 2.87
CA LEU A 101 7.85 -3.45 4.13
C LEU A 101 6.59 -3.63 4.98
N CYS A 102 5.40 -3.51 4.36
CA CYS A 102 4.13 -3.70 5.05
C CYS A 102 3.96 -5.14 5.57
N TYR A 103 4.49 -6.13 4.85
CA TYR A 103 4.43 -7.52 5.24
C TYR A 103 5.33 -7.81 6.44
N ILE A 104 6.59 -7.37 6.40
CA ILE A 104 7.53 -7.48 7.53
C ILE A 104 6.95 -6.79 8.76
N ALA A 105 6.37 -5.60 8.57
CA ALA A 105 5.83 -4.84 9.67
C ALA A 105 4.69 -5.54 10.43
N ARG A 106 4.03 -6.50 9.78
CA ARG A 106 2.88 -7.23 10.30
C ARG A 106 3.20 -8.64 10.79
N LYS A 107 4.47 -9.06 10.77
CA LYS A 107 4.84 -10.38 11.28
C LYS A 107 4.58 -10.44 12.80
N ASN A 108 4.04 -11.56 13.27
CA ASN A 108 3.80 -11.79 14.69
C ASN A 108 5.10 -11.87 15.50
N MET A 109 6.18 -12.31 14.84
CA MET A 109 7.52 -12.36 15.40
C MET A 109 8.45 -11.68 14.39
N ILE A 110 9.21 -10.70 14.87
CA ILE A 110 10.15 -9.94 14.05
C ILE A 110 11.55 -10.23 14.59
N THR A 111 12.40 -10.78 13.74
CA THR A 111 13.79 -11.11 14.07
C THR A 111 14.73 -9.97 13.69
N SER A 112 15.98 -10.01 14.15
CA SER A 112 17.01 -9.04 13.72
C SER A 112 17.25 -9.07 12.20
N VAL A 113 17.11 -10.24 11.56
CA VAL A 113 17.22 -10.40 10.10
C VAL A 113 16.07 -9.67 9.41
N ASP A 114 14.85 -9.76 9.96
CA ASP A 114 13.69 -9.04 9.42
C ASP A 114 13.87 -7.52 9.52
N LEU A 115 14.48 -7.02 10.60
CA LEU A 115 14.78 -5.60 10.76
C LEU A 115 15.82 -5.11 9.75
N GLN A 116 16.89 -5.88 9.52
CA GLN A 116 17.89 -5.56 8.49
C GLN A 116 17.28 -5.57 7.08
N GLN A 117 16.39 -6.52 6.80
CA GLN A 117 15.65 -6.56 5.55
C GLN A 117 14.73 -5.35 5.42
N TYR A 118 14.05 -4.96 6.51
CA TYR A 118 13.20 -3.77 6.53
C TYR A 118 13.97 -2.50 6.18
N ASP A 119 15.14 -2.26 6.79
CA ASP A 119 15.94 -1.08 6.50
C ASP A 119 16.42 -1.06 5.04
N SER A 120 16.84 -2.22 4.52
CA SER A 120 17.27 -2.36 3.12
C SER A 120 16.13 -2.03 2.15
N LEU A 121 14.93 -2.57 2.41
CA LEU A 121 13.73 -2.30 1.61
C LEU A 121 13.27 -0.83 1.73
N LEU A 122 13.49 -0.19 2.88
CA LEU A 122 13.14 1.21 3.10
C LEU A 122 14.03 2.13 2.24
N ILE A 123 15.34 1.85 2.19
CA ILE A 123 16.28 2.55 1.31
C ILE A 123 15.86 2.35 -0.15
N GLU A 124 15.62 1.09 -0.56
CA GLU A 124 15.21 0.75 -1.92
C GLU A 124 13.92 1.49 -2.33
N TYR A 125 12.92 1.51 -1.45
CA TYR A 125 11.68 2.26 -1.66
C TYR A 125 11.95 3.76 -1.83
N HIS A 126 12.83 4.34 -1.00
CA HIS A 126 13.18 5.76 -1.06
C HIS A 126 13.92 6.16 -2.34
N GLU A 127 14.73 5.26 -2.91
CA GLU A 127 15.41 5.46 -4.18
C GLU A 127 14.46 5.28 -5.38
N LYS A 128 13.62 4.25 -5.34
CA LYS A 128 12.74 3.91 -6.45
C LYS A 128 11.58 4.89 -6.58
N ARG A 129 11.05 5.43 -5.48
CA ARG A 129 9.98 6.47 -5.51
C ARG A 129 10.38 7.73 -6.27
N LEU A 130 11.69 8.00 -6.44
CA LEU A 130 12.17 9.15 -7.21
C LEU A 130 11.70 9.10 -8.68
N VAL A 131 11.24 7.94 -9.17
CA VAL A 131 10.58 7.84 -10.49
C VAL A 131 9.37 8.77 -10.61
N PHE A 132 8.64 8.99 -9.51
CA PHE A 132 7.49 9.90 -9.48
C PHE A 132 7.91 11.39 -9.40
N LEU A 133 9.18 11.66 -9.08
CA LEU A 133 9.76 13.01 -8.92
C LEU A 133 10.47 13.53 -10.18
N LYS A 134 10.82 12.66 -11.14
CA LYS A 134 11.55 13.08 -12.34
C LYS A 134 10.74 14.10 -13.18
N LYS A 135 11.46 15.06 -13.78
CA LYS A 135 10.97 16.28 -14.46
C LYS A 135 9.90 16.07 -15.54
N GLU A 136 9.78 14.87 -16.11
CA GLU A 136 8.77 14.54 -17.15
C GLU A 136 7.39 14.32 -16.55
N VAL A 137 7.32 13.83 -15.30
CA VAL A 137 6.07 13.47 -14.66
C VAL A 137 5.59 14.57 -13.71
N GLN A 138 6.44 15.48 -13.19
CA GLN A 138 6.06 16.62 -12.31
C GLN A 138 4.80 16.37 -11.47
N ILE A 139 4.69 15.18 -10.85
CA ILE A 139 3.64 14.97 -9.87
C ILE A 139 4.07 15.88 -8.74
N VAL A 140 3.28 16.89 -8.42
CA VAL A 140 3.63 17.85 -7.39
C VAL A 140 3.66 17.10 -6.06
N VAL A 141 4.85 16.62 -5.72
CA VAL A 141 5.20 15.91 -4.47
C VAL A 141 5.18 16.88 -3.28
N LYS A 142 4.57 18.08 -3.40
CA LYS A 142 4.34 19.02 -2.29
C LYS A 142 3.46 18.44 -1.17
N LYS A 143 2.87 17.24 -1.34
CA LYS A 143 2.07 16.56 -0.34
C LYS A 143 2.54 15.13 -0.07
N LEU A 144 3.85 14.87 0.01
CA LEU A 144 4.29 13.79 0.90
C LEU A 144 3.92 14.27 2.31
N SER A 145 2.96 13.65 2.99
CA SER A 145 2.74 13.99 4.40
C SER A 145 4.04 13.64 5.16
N PRO A 146 4.76 14.62 5.75
CA PRO A 146 6.03 14.37 6.42
C PRO A 146 5.88 13.38 7.58
N SER A 147 4.74 13.42 8.27
CA SER A 147 4.37 12.53 9.38
C SER A 147 4.39 11.05 9.00
N CYS A 148 3.89 10.70 7.81
CA CYS A 148 3.77 9.31 7.38
C CYS A 148 5.06 8.72 6.80
N GLN A 149 6.06 9.55 6.48
CA GLN A 149 7.40 9.08 6.07
C GLN A 149 8.31 8.88 7.26
N HIS A 150 8.21 9.76 8.25
CA HIS A 150 8.91 9.61 9.51
C HIS A 150 8.46 8.34 10.24
N ALA A 151 7.17 8.00 10.19
CA ALA A 151 6.61 6.78 10.80
C ALA A 151 7.26 5.47 10.30
N LEU A 152 7.70 5.39 9.03
CA LEU A 152 8.46 4.24 8.52
C LEU A 152 9.89 4.19 9.07
N GLY A 153 10.53 5.36 9.17
CA GLY A 153 11.89 5.45 9.73
C GLY A 153 11.95 5.10 11.21
N HIS A 154 10.86 5.31 11.95
CA HIS A 154 10.76 4.93 13.37
C HIS A 154 10.28 3.50 13.60
N PHE A 155 10.09 2.69 12.56
CA PHE A 155 9.55 1.35 12.72
C PHE A 155 10.47 0.44 13.54
N VAL A 156 11.77 0.44 13.20
CA VAL A 156 12.81 -0.34 13.90
C VAL A 156 12.95 0.12 15.35
N GLU A 157 13.02 1.43 15.57
CA GLU A 157 13.08 2.04 16.90
C GLU A 157 11.84 1.69 17.75
N SER A 158 10.66 1.71 17.13
CA SER A 158 9.40 1.35 17.80
C SER A 158 9.37 -0.12 18.23
N ILE A 159 9.87 -1.04 17.40
CA ILE A 159 9.96 -2.46 17.77
C ILE A 159 10.95 -2.69 18.91
N HIS A 160 12.11 -2.04 18.87
CA HIS A 160 13.09 -2.16 19.97
C HIS A 160 12.51 -1.69 21.30
N ASN A 161 11.71 -0.62 21.29
CA ASN A 161 11.17 -0.02 22.50
C ASN A 161 9.87 -0.67 23.00
N PHE A 162 9.04 -1.23 22.11
CA PHE A 162 7.67 -1.65 22.44
C PHE A 162 7.31 -3.08 22.00
N GLY A 163 8.21 -3.80 21.33
CA GLY A 163 7.96 -5.15 20.80
C GLY A 163 7.15 -5.15 19.51
N ALA A 164 6.62 -6.31 19.12
CA ALA A 164 5.92 -6.46 17.85
C ALA A 164 4.63 -5.60 17.82
N PRO A 165 4.40 -4.83 16.73
CA PRO A 165 3.33 -3.83 16.66
C PRO A 165 1.92 -4.42 16.54
N ASN A 166 1.80 -5.74 16.37
CA ASN A 166 0.52 -6.44 16.26
C ASN A 166 -0.32 -6.36 17.55
N SER A 167 0.31 -6.18 18.72
CA SER A 167 -0.38 -6.05 20.01
C SER A 167 -1.00 -4.66 20.25
N THR A 168 -0.56 -3.63 19.51
CA THR A 168 -0.99 -2.23 19.69
C THR A 168 -1.73 -1.66 18.48
N CYS A 169 -2.04 -2.50 17.49
CA CYS A 169 -2.72 -2.11 16.26
C CYS A 169 -4.21 -1.85 16.51
N SER A 170 -4.71 -0.68 16.08
CA SER A 170 -6.11 -0.27 16.24
C SER A 170 -7.12 -1.21 15.57
N SER A 171 -6.65 -2.11 14.70
CA SER A 171 -7.47 -3.15 14.07
C SER A 171 -8.17 -4.05 15.09
N ILE A 172 -7.59 -4.24 16.28
CA ILE A 172 -8.21 -5.04 17.35
C ILE A 172 -9.46 -4.32 17.89
N THR A 173 -9.37 -3.00 18.10
CA THR A 173 -10.49 -2.17 18.57
C THR A 173 -11.51 -1.89 17.47
N GLU A 174 -11.09 -1.76 16.21
CA GLU A 174 -11.97 -1.52 15.06
C GLU A 174 -12.78 -2.78 14.70
N ASN A 175 -12.18 -3.98 14.75
CA ASN A 175 -12.91 -5.24 14.53
C ASN A 175 -13.99 -5.47 15.61
N LYS A 176 -13.68 -5.20 16.89
CA LYS A 176 -14.68 -5.31 17.96
C LYS A 176 -15.81 -4.29 17.82
N HIS A 177 -15.53 -3.10 17.32
CA HIS A 177 -16.55 -2.09 17.02
C HIS A 177 -17.49 -2.54 15.87
N ILE A 178 -16.98 -3.27 14.87
CA ILE A 178 -17.82 -3.80 13.78
C ILE A 178 -18.72 -4.95 14.27
N GLU A 179 -18.23 -5.85 15.12
CA GLU A 179 -19.08 -6.89 15.74
C GLU A 179 -20.18 -6.26 16.61
N SER A 180 -19.84 -5.23 17.41
CA SER A 180 -20.79 -4.59 18.33
C SER A 180 -21.91 -3.83 17.62
N VAL A 181 -21.71 -3.38 16.37
CA VAL A 181 -22.72 -2.67 15.57
C VAL A 181 -23.58 -3.64 14.75
N LYS A 182 -23.11 -4.85 14.48
CA LYS A 182 -23.87 -5.88 13.74
C LYS A 182 -24.81 -6.71 14.65
N GLU A 183 -24.66 -6.62 15.96
CA GLU A 183 -25.54 -7.25 16.96
C GLU A 183 -26.67 -6.33 17.48
N LEU A 184 -26.83 -5.14 16.88
CA LEU A 184 -27.98 -4.24 17.08
C LEU A 184 -28.96 -4.35 15.90
#